data_AF-A0A7S2P501-F1
#
_entry.id   AF-A0A7S2P501-F1
#
_cell.length_a   1.000
_cell.length_b   1.000
_cell.length_c   1.000
_cell.angle_alpha   90.00
_cell.angle_beta   90.00
_cell.angle_gamma   90.00
#
_symmetry.space_group_name_H-M   'P 1'
#
loop_
_entity.id
_entity.type
_entity.pdbx_description
1 polymer ?
#
loop_
_entity_poly.entity_id
_entity_poly.type
_entity_poly.pdbx_seq_one_letter_code
_entity_poly.pdbx_strand_id
1 'polypeptide(L)'
;AANLAQPAEAAAAVPTPSRTPSSGQVSALQAMASRSSIKDVIWNASEAGLSFTHRVHSMSYKAVLSSFYSHVPAEDAKSSLANESTSSSRGLSFSESVVTLVVNCVGAGVVCFPKEMAQSGIVAASMMCILCAGASLECGVLIHDACALVERHHGEAIDSFEALATAVAGPAWRNTVVVLKNFTVLGVIVVYIQLAVMNLTMLGLSRGVTRFVVAMPVFIALAMLRDLKQLARFGSFGTVAVLVECGAILIGSIALAFSTDLCPVEQGLCREYNVWPHPKYPSVVQWVGVWGKCAAVFLFTFSIIPLVPGIRASLKEPESMPSVLRVAFGVVCGINLVVMG
;
A
#
# COMPACT_ATOMS: atom_id res chain seq x y z
N ALA A 1 -17.43 -26.49 76.50
CA ALA A 1 -18.07 -27.10 75.33
C ALA A 1 -17.00 -27.17 74.24
N ALA A 2 -16.32 -28.31 74.09
CA ALA A 2 -16.75 -29.49 73.32
C ALA A 2 -16.48 -29.24 71.81
N ASN A 3 -15.36 -29.75 71.26
CA ASN A 3 -15.18 -31.10 70.67
C ASN A 3 -15.63 -31.12 69.19
N LEU A 4 -15.13 -31.89 68.21
CA LEU A 4 -14.05 -32.89 67.97
C LEU A 4 -13.97 -33.04 66.40
N ALA A 5 -12.92 -33.47 65.69
CA ALA A 5 -11.53 -33.90 65.95
C ALA A 5 -10.70 -33.84 64.63
N GLN A 6 -9.46 -34.35 64.63
CA GLN A 6 -8.81 -34.94 63.43
C GLN A 6 -9.19 -36.44 63.31
N PRO A 7 -8.85 -37.11 62.19
CA PRO A 7 -7.69 -38.00 62.27
C PRO A 7 -6.76 -37.95 61.05
N ALA A 8 -5.60 -38.60 61.20
CA ALA A 8 -4.60 -38.80 60.16
C ALA A 8 -4.40 -40.30 59.89
N GLU A 9 -4.20 -40.66 58.62
CA GLU A 9 -3.69 -41.95 58.09
C GLU A 9 -3.27 -41.69 56.62
N ALA A 10 -2.33 -42.38 55.98
CA ALA A 10 -1.27 -43.28 56.44
C ALA A 10 -0.15 -43.28 55.37
N ALA A 11 1.08 -43.68 55.73
CA ALA A 11 2.18 -43.79 54.77
C ALA A 11 2.17 -45.16 54.07
N ALA A 12 2.40 -45.19 52.74
CA ALA A 12 2.67 -46.45 52.03
C ALA A 12 3.54 -46.28 50.77
N ALA A 13 4.57 -47.13 50.70
CA ALA A 13 5.23 -47.70 49.51
C ALA A 13 5.81 -46.81 48.40
N VAL A 14 7.15 -46.87 48.30
CA VAL A 14 7.96 -46.61 47.10
C VAL A 14 7.62 -47.58 45.97
N PRO A 15 7.59 -47.10 44.71
CA PRO A 15 8.18 -47.86 43.61
C PRO A 15 9.16 -47.01 42.80
N THR A 16 10.44 -47.40 42.78
CA THR A 16 11.35 -47.03 41.69
C THR A 16 10.98 -47.80 40.43
N PRO A 17 10.94 -47.13 39.27
CA PRO A 17 11.48 -47.77 38.08
C PRO A 17 12.38 -46.85 37.23
N SER A 18 13.49 -47.44 36.78
CA SER A 18 14.18 -47.22 35.49
C SER A 18 14.26 -45.80 34.90
N ARG A 19 15.50 -45.31 34.75
CA ARG A 19 15.89 -44.40 33.67
C ARG A 19 15.41 -44.93 32.32
N THR A 20 14.64 -44.14 31.58
CA THR A 20 14.50 -44.22 30.12
C THR A 20 15.02 -42.92 29.51
N PRO A 21 15.69 -42.97 28.33
CA PRO A 21 16.26 -41.78 27.72
C PRO A 21 15.16 -40.85 27.19
N SER A 22 15.35 -39.54 27.37
CA SER A 22 14.39 -38.49 27.02
C SER A 22 14.10 -38.45 25.51
N SER A 23 12.86 -38.73 25.12
CA SER A 23 12.37 -38.64 23.74
C SER A 23 12.45 -37.22 23.14
N GLY A 24 12.58 -36.18 23.97
CA GLY A 24 12.63 -34.78 23.52
C GLY A 24 13.84 -34.38 22.67
N GLN A 25 14.95 -35.11 22.70
CA GLN A 25 16.13 -34.78 21.87
C GLN A 25 16.01 -35.29 20.42
N VAL A 26 15.26 -36.36 20.17
CA VAL A 26 15.05 -36.87 18.80
C VAL A 26 14.13 -35.93 18.01
N SER A 27 13.08 -35.40 18.65
CA SER A 27 12.16 -34.44 18.03
C SER A 27 12.85 -33.14 17.59
N ALA A 28 13.81 -32.64 18.38
CA ALA A 28 14.58 -31.44 18.05
C ALA A 28 15.51 -31.65 16.84
N LEU A 29 16.22 -32.79 16.79
CA LEU A 29 17.09 -33.14 15.65
C LEU A 29 16.28 -33.45 14.38
N GLN A 30 15.12 -34.09 14.51
CA GLN A 30 14.24 -34.38 13.38
C GLN A 30 13.57 -33.11 12.82
N ALA A 31 13.27 -32.12 13.68
CA ALA A 31 12.84 -30.78 13.26
C ALA A 31 13.98 -29.96 12.61
N MET A 32 15.23 -30.13 13.05
CA MET A 32 16.38 -29.51 12.38
C MET A 32 16.68 -30.13 11.01
N ALA A 33 16.53 -31.46 10.88
CA ALA A 33 16.70 -32.16 9.60
C ALA A 33 15.60 -31.83 8.58
N SER A 34 14.36 -31.55 9.01
CA SER A 34 13.33 -31.07 8.07
C SER A 34 13.60 -29.64 7.59
N ARG A 35 14.16 -28.78 8.45
CA ARG A 35 14.52 -27.39 8.10
C ARG A 35 15.65 -27.25 7.09
N SER A 36 16.60 -28.20 7.00
CA SER A 36 17.58 -28.21 5.90
C SER A 36 16.93 -28.65 4.58
N SER A 37 16.19 -29.76 4.59
CA SER A 37 15.52 -30.29 3.40
C SER A 37 14.55 -29.29 2.75
N ILE A 38 13.81 -28.49 3.54
CA ILE A 38 12.94 -27.43 3.02
C ILE A 38 13.72 -26.33 2.28
N LYS A 39 14.92 -25.95 2.77
CA LYS A 39 15.78 -24.97 2.08
C LYS A 39 16.23 -25.50 0.72
N ASP A 40 16.60 -26.77 0.65
CA ASP A 40 17.13 -27.40 -0.56
C ASP A 40 16.02 -27.64 -1.62
N VAL A 41 14.79 -27.93 -1.19
CA VAL A 41 13.62 -28.04 -2.09
C VAL A 41 13.23 -26.67 -2.66
N ILE A 42 13.21 -25.61 -1.85
CA ILE A 42 12.94 -24.24 -2.32
C ILE A 42 14.08 -23.73 -3.21
N TRP A 43 15.33 -24.13 -2.93
CA TRP A 43 16.49 -23.81 -3.77
C TRP A 43 16.33 -24.37 -5.19
N ASN A 44 16.09 -25.68 -5.32
CA ASN A 44 16.04 -26.36 -6.61
C ASN A 44 14.84 -25.93 -7.47
N ALA A 45 13.70 -25.58 -6.85
CA ALA A 45 12.54 -25.04 -7.57
C ALA A 45 12.78 -23.63 -8.16
N SER A 46 13.71 -22.85 -7.60
CA SER A 46 13.96 -21.45 -7.99
C SER A 46 14.93 -21.28 -9.17
N GLU A 47 15.72 -22.30 -9.53
CA GLU A 47 16.76 -22.16 -10.58
C GLU A 47 16.30 -22.60 -11.98
N ALA A 48 15.19 -23.35 -12.07
CA ALA A 48 14.65 -23.87 -13.32
C ALA A 48 13.87 -22.82 -14.15
N GLY A 49 14.58 -21.87 -14.77
CA GLY A 49 14.09 -21.18 -15.99
C GLY A 49 13.71 -19.70 -15.88
N LEU A 50 14.34 -18.91 -15.02
CA LEU A 50 13.97 -17.49 -14.81
C LEU A 50 15.02 -16.46 -15.28
N SER A 51 14.50 -15.32 -15.76
CA SER A 51 15.25 -14.25 -16.43
C SER A 51 16.14 -13.44 -15.47
N PHE A 52 17.01 -12.59 -16.04
CA PHE A 52 18.01 -11.82 -15.28
C PHE A 52 17.41 -10.91 -14.20
N THR A 53 16.26 -10.27 -14.46
CA THR A 53 15.54 -9.46 -13.47
C THR A 53 15.10 -10.29 -12.26
N HIS A 54 14.63 -11.52 -12.47
CA HIS A 54 14.24 -12.43 -11.39
C HIS A 54 15.44 -12.94 -10.57
N ARG A 55 16.65 -12.96 -11.14
CA ARG A 55 17.89 -13.34 -10.41
C ARG A 55 18.35 -12.26 -9.44
N VAL A 56 18.30 -10.99 -9.84
CA VAL A 56 18.55 -9.87 -8.91
C VAL A 56 17.49 -9.84 -7.82
N HIS A 57 16.23 -10.07 -8.18
CA HIS A 57 15.11 -10.15 -7.24
C HIS A 57 15.28 -11.29 -6.22
N SER A 58 15.68 -12.49 -6.65
CA SER A 58 15.84 -13.63 -5.73
C SER A 58 16.99 -13.45 -4.74
N MET A 59 18.06 -12.72 -5.08
CA MET A 59 19.13 -12.40 -4.12
C MET A 59 18.65 -11.42 -3.04
N SER A 60 17.95 -10.35 -3.42
CA SER A 60 17.35 -9.40 -2.47
C SER A 60 16.33 -10.09 -1.58
N TYR A 61 15.45 -10.90 -2.16
CA TYR A 61 14.42 -11.68 -1.46
C TYR A 61 15.04 -12.72 -0.50
N LYS A 62 16.12 -13.40 -0.89
CA LYS A 62 16.88 -14.34 -0.02
C LYS A 62 17.53 -13.64 1.17
N ALA A 63 18.15 -12.47 0.98
CA ALA A 63 18.77 -11.70 2.07
C ALA A 63 17.74 -11.18 3.08
N VAL A 64 16.61 -10.69 2.56
CA VAL A 64 15.43 -10.28 3.31
C VAL A 64 14.90 -11.47 4.13
N LEU A 65 14.49 -12.57 3.49
CA LEU A 65 13.92 -13.74 4.16
C LEU A 65 14.85 -14.38 5.20
N SER A 66 16.15 -14.51 4.90
CA SER A 66 17.09 -15.14 5.84
C SER A 66 17.31 -14.31 7.11
N SER A 67 17.13 -12.99 7.04
CA SER A 67 17.14 -12.08 8.19
C SER A 67 15.82 -12.12 8.98
N PHE A 68 14.68 -12.37 8.32
CA PHE A 68 13.38 -12.46 9.00
C PHE A 68 13.17 -13.79 9.76
N TYR A 69 13.61 -14.92 9.21
CA TYR A 69 13.37 -16.24 9.82
C TYR A 69 14.20 -16.57 11.08
N SER A 70 15.14 -15.70 11.50
CA SER A 70 15.98 -15.93 12.68
C SER A 70 15.36 -15.50 14.02
N HIS A 71 14.28 -14.70 14.01
CA HIS A 71 13.85 -13.94 15.19
C HIS A 71 12.34 -13.97 15.53
N VAL A 72 11.60 -15.01 15.13
CA VAL A 72 10.17 -15.16 15.49
C VAL A 72 9.98 -16.11 16.71
N PRO A 73 9.78 -15.59 17.94
CA PRO A 73 9.17 -16.37 19.04
C PRO A 73 7.67 -16.55 18.78
N ALA A 74 7.10 -17.66 19.26
CA ALA A 74 5.89 -18.25 18.67
C ALA A 74 4.56 -18.01 19.44
N GLU A 75 4.51 -17.16 20.47
CA GLU A 75 3.34 -16.99 21.33
C GLU A 75 2.92 -15.50 21.51
N ASP A 76 1.64 -15.28 21.87
CA ASP A 76 1.02 -14.00 22.30
C ASP A 76 0.48 -12.98 21.27
N ALA A 77 0.05 -13.39 20.07
CA ALA A 77 -0.52 -12.46 19.05
C ALA A 77 -2.06 -12.43 18.90
N LYS A 78 -2.86 -13.12 19.74
CA LYS A 78 -4.25 -13.53 19.40
C LYS A 78 -5.43 -12.66 19.84
N SER A 79 -5.27 -11.56 20.59
CA SER A 79 -6.39 -10.97 21.36
C SER A 79 -6.91 -9.58 20.95
N SER A 80 -6.49 -8.96 19.82
CA SER A 80 -6.83 -7.55 19.55
C SER A 80 -7.14 -7.14 18.10
N LEU A 81 -7.47 -8.07 17.20
CA LEU A 81 -7.81 -7.75 15.79
C LEU A 81 -9.20 -8.29 15.32
N ALA A 82 -9.90 -9.07 16.14
CA ALA A 82 -11.04 -9.88 15.69
C ALA A 82 -12.41 -9.16 15.55
N ASN A 83 -12.49 -7.82 15.61
CA ASN A 83 -13.75 -7.11 15.87
C ASN A 83 -14.27 -6.15 14.77
N GLU A 84 -13.66 -6.08 13.58
CA GLU A 84 -14.07 -5.09 12.54
C GLU A 84 -14.40 -5.65 11.15
N SER A 85 -14.50 -6.98 10.97
CA SER A 85 -14.76 -7.62 9.66
C SER A 85 -16.07 -8.45 9.57
N THR A 86 -16.93 -8.43 10.59
CA THR A 86 -18.15 -9.25 10.66
C THR A 86 -19.42 -8.61 10.07
N SER A 87 -19.39 -8.06 8.83
CA SER A 87 -20.64 -7.78 8.09
C SER A 87 -20.53 -7.58 6.55
N SER A 88 -20.32 -8.65 5.76
CA SER A 88 -21.31 -9.16 4.78
C SER A 88 -20.70 -10.26 3.90
N SER A 89 -21.45 -11.35 3.67
CA SER A 89 -20.95 -12.56 3.00
C SER A 89 -20.99 -12.48 1.46
N ARG A 90 -20.45 -11.40 0.89
CA ARG A 90 -20.22 -11.25 -0.56
C ARG A 90 -18.83 -10.69 -0.80
N GLY A 91 -17.90 -11.56 -1.18
CA GLY A 91 -16.60 -11.14 -1.69
C GLY A 91 -16.77 -10.31 -2.96
N LEU A 92 -16.02 -9.23 -3.07
CA LEU A 92 -16.00 -8.31 -4.21
C LEU A 92 -15.65 -9.08 -5.49
N SER A 93 -16.32 -8.72 -6.59
CA SER A 93 -15.95 -9.19 -7.91
C SER A 93 -14.63 -8.58 -8.38
N PHE A 94 -14.01 -9.23 -9.38
CA PHE A 94 -12.78 -8.75 -10.01
C PHE A 94 -12.92 -7.30 -10.51
N SER A 95 -14.02 -6.99 -11.21
CA SER A 95 -14.29 -5.66 -11.77
C SER A 95 -14.53 -4.60 -10.71
N GLU A 96 -15.27 -4.92 -9.64
CA GLU A 96 -15.47 -3.98 -8.52
C GLU A 96 -14.13 -3.64 -7.87
N SER A 97 -13.29 -4.65 -7.60
CA SER A 97 -11.96 -4.44 -7.01
C SER A 97 -11.03 -3.64 -7.91
N VAL A 98 -11.03 -3.89 -9.24
CA VAL A 98 -10.28 -3.06 -10.21
C VAL A 98 -10.76 -1.61 -10.15
N VAL A 99 -12.07 -1.36 -10.20
CA VAL A 99 -12.63 0.01 -10.16
C VAL A 99 -12.29 0.69 -8.83
N THR A 100 -12.42 0.01 -7.69
CA THR A 100 -12.05 0.55 -6.38
C THR A 100 -10.57 0.92 -6.30
N LEU A 101 -9.67 0.09 -6.83
CA LEU A 101 -8.23 0.41 -6.91
C LEU A 101 -7.95 1.60 -7.84
N VAL A 102 -8.57 1.65 -9.02
CA VAL A 102 -8.42 2.76 -9.95
C VAL A 102 -8.88 4.08 -9.29
N VAL A 103 -10.04 4.10 -8.66
CA VAL A 103 -10.56 5.31 -7.96
C VAL A 103 -9.64 5.73 -6.81
N ASN A 104 -9.07 4.78 -6.05
CA ASN A 104 -8.13 5.09 -4.97
C ASN A 104 -6.77 5.63 -5.48
N CYS A 105 -6.34 5.25 -6.69
CA CYS A 105 -5.14 5.81 -7.34
C CYS A 105 -5.40 7.19 -7.98
N VAL A 106 -6.55 7.37 -8.63
CA VAL A 106 -6.93 8.59 -9.34
C VAL A 106 -7.41 9.64 -8.34
N GLY A 107 -6.46 10.16 -7.56
CA GLY A 107 -6.66 11.23 -6.57
C GLY A 107 -5.86 12.49 -6.88
N ALA A 108 -5.44 13.21 -5.83
CA ALA A 108 -4.73 14.50 -5.92
C ALA A 108 -3.40 14.51 -6.71
N GLY A 109 -2.89 13.35 -7.17
CA GLY A 109 -1.76 13.29 -8.10
C GLY A 109 -2.11 13.80 -9.51
N VAL A 110 -3.31 13.49 -10.00
CA VAL A 110 -3.70 13.70 -11.41
C VAL A 110 -3.69 15.18 -11.81
N VAL A 111 -4.24 16.04 -10.95
CA VAL A 111 -4.22 17.50 -11.11
C VAL A 111 -2.82 18.11 -11.13
N CYS A 112 -1.82 17.40 -10.60
CA CYS A 112 -0.43 17.85 -10.60
C CYS A 112 0.33 17.46 -11.87
N PHE A 113 -0.10 16.43 -12.62
CA PHE A 113 0.69 15.89 -13.74
C PHE A 113 0.95 16.90 -14.87
N PRO A 114 0.00 17.74 -15.34
CA PRO A 114 0.31 18.75 -16.36
C PRO A 114 1.37 19.77 -15.91
N LYS A 115 1.51 19.98 -14.59
CA LYS A 115 2.57 20.83 -14.01
C LYS A 115 3.89 20.10 -13.92
N GLU A 116 3.91 18.86 -13.46
CA GLU A 116 5.15 18.07 -13.36
C GLU A 116 5.71 17.79 -14.76
N MET A 117 4.86 17.42 -15.72
CA MET A 117 5.25 17.20 -17.11
C MET A 117 5.82 18.47 -17.77
N ALA A 118 5.23 19.64 -17.55
CA ALA A 118 5.79 20.89 -18.04
C ALA A 118 7.16 21.25 -17.41
N GLN A 119 7.52 20.65 -16.27
CA GLN A 119 8.81 20.85 -15.61
C GLN A 119 9.85 19.78 -16.01
N SER A 120 9.46 18.50 -16.06
CA SER A 120 10.37 17.39 -16.39
C SER A 120 10.46 17.08 -17.89
N GLY A 121 9.52 17.57 -18.71
CA GLY A 121 9.35 17.18 -20.12
C GLY A 121 8.47 15.94 -20.29
N ILE A 122 7.82 15.83 -21.46
CA ILE A 122 6.81 14.80 -21.78
C ILE A 122 7.38 13.38 -21.67
N VAL A 123 8.57 13.16 -22.24
CA VAL A 123 9.19 11.82 -22.30
C VAL A 123 9.62 11.36 -20.90
N ALA A 124 10.28 12.22 -20.14
CA ALA A 124 10.76 11.89 -18.80
C ALA A 124 9.60 11.67 -17.82
N ALA A 125 8.53 12.47 -17.90
CA ALA A 125 7.32 12.29 -17.09
C ALA A 125 6.66 10.94 -17.39
N SER A 126 6.44 10.62 -18.67
CA SER A 126 5.85 9.36 -19.13
C SER A 126 6.67 8.15 -18.66
N MET A 127 8.00 8.19 -18.82
CA MET A 127 8.89 7.12 -18.33
C MET A 127 8.83 6.97 -16.81
N MET A 128 8.84 8.08 -16.05
CA MET A 128 8.75 8.02 -14.58
C MET A 128 7.40 7.48 -14.11
N CYS A 129 6.30 7.82 -14.78
CA CYS A 129 4.98 7.24 -14.50
C CYS A 129 4.98 5.72 -14.68
N ILE A 130 5.50 5.22 -15.80
CA ILE A 130 5.60 3.78 -16.10
C ILE A 130 6.51 3.07 -15.07
N LEU A 131 7.66 3.66 -14.73
CA LEU A 131 8.57 3.09 -13.73
C LEU A 131 7.96 3.06 -12.32
N CYS A 132 7.27 4.12 -11.90
CA CYS A 132 6.57 4.14 -10.61
C CYS A 132 5.42 3.14 -10.56
N ALA A 133 4.66 2.99 -11.65
CA ALA A 133 3.60 1.98 -11.77
C ALA A 133 4.17 0.57 -11.67
N GLY A 134 5.25 0.27 -12.41
CA GLY A 134 5.92 -1.03 -12.39
C GLY A 134 6.51 -1.39 -11.02
N ALA A 135 7.25 -0.46 -10.41
CA ALA A 135 7.81 -0.68 -9.06
C ALA A 135 6.71 -0.90 -8.01
N SER A 136 5.63 -0.12 -8.08
CA SER A 136 4.50 -0.24 -7.15
C SER A 136 3.72 -1.55 -7.35
N LEU A 137 3.62 -2.01 -8.60
CA LEU A 137 3.00 -3.29 -8.95
C LEU A 137 3.79 -4.47 -8.37
N GLU A 138 5.12 -4.50 -8.57
CA GLU A 138 5.99 -5.54 -8.00
C GLU A 138 5.90 -5.57 -6.46
N CYS A 139 5.89 -4.40 -5.80
CA CYS A 139 5.64 -4.32 -4.35
C CYS A 139 4.27 -4.90 -3.95
N GLY A 140 3.22 -4.63 -4.72
CA GLY A 140 1.87 -5.19 -4.48
C GLY A 140 1.82 -6.71 -4.66
N VAL A 141 2.52 -7.26 -5.66
CA VAL A 141 2.64 -8.72 -5.88
C VAL A 141 3.43 -9.37 -4.74
N LEU A 142 4.57 -8.80 -4.33
CA LEU A 142 5.35 -9.31 -3.19
C LEU A 142 4.53 -9.35 -1.89
N ILE A 143 3.66 -8.37 -1.66
CA ILE A 143 2.76 -8.34 -0.49
C ILE A 143 1.67 -9.42 -0.60
N HIS A 144 1.10 -9.63 -1.80
CA HIS A 144 0.17 -10.74 -2.04
C HIS A 144 0.82 -12.10 -1.72
N ASP A 145 2.04 -12.32 -2.21
CA ASP A 145 2.76 -13.58 -2.04
C ASP A 145 3.18 -13.81 -0.58
N ALA A 146 3.57 -12.73 0.12
CA ALA A 146 3.82 -12.77 1.56
C ALA A 146 2.57 -13.13 2.37
N CYS A 147 1.40 -12.54 2.05
CA CYS A 147 0.13 -12.94 2.66
C CYS A 147 -0.17 -14.43 2.40
N ALA A 148 -0.05 -14.89 1.15
CA ALA A 148 -0.33 -16.27 0.79
C ALA A 148 0.61 -17.28 1.49
N LEU A 149 1.87 -16.92 1.71
CA LEU A 149 2.83 -17.74 2.46
C LEU A 149 2.47 -17.82 3.95
N VAL A 150 2.12 -16.69 4.58
CA VAL A 150 1.72 -16.63 5.99
C VAL A 150 0.43 -17.42 6.23
N GLU A 151 -0.57 -17.26 5.37
CA GLU A 151 -1.85 -17.98 5.47
C GLU A 151 -1.68 -19.50 5.37
N ARG A 152 -0.78 -19.97 4.50
CA ARG A 152 -0.43 -21.41 4.39
C ARG A 152 0.26 -21.95 5.65
N HIS A 153 0.95 -21.12 6.42
CA HIS A 153 1.64 -21.53 7.64
C HIS A 153 0.78 -21.42 8.91
N HIS A 154 -0.08 -20.40 9.01
CA HIS A 154 -0.88 -20.13 10.21
C HIS A 154 -2.34 -20.59 10.11
N GLY A 155 -2.88 -20.79 8.90
CA GLY A 155 -4.28 -21.16 8.69
C GLY A 155 -5.30 -20.04 8.94
N GLU A 156 -4.84 -18.84 9.26
CA GLU A 156 -5.65 -17.64 9.52
C GLU A 156 -5.44 -16.64 8.36
N ALA A 157 -6.53 -16.06 7.83
CA ALA A 157 -6.50 -15.11 6.72
C ALA A 157 -5.91 -13.76 7.14
N ILE A 158 -5.10 -13.13 6.27
CA ILE A 158 -4.42 -11.86 6.57
C ILE A 158 -5.18 -10.70 5.91
N ASP A 159 -5.94 -9.97 6.73
CA ASP A 159 -6.81 -8.86 6.32
C ASP A 159 -6.12 -7.49 6.30
N SER A 160 -4.97 -7.36 6.95
CA SER A 160 -4.34 -6.07 7.24
C SER A 160 -2.82 -6.13 7.11
N PHE A 161 -2.23 -5.01 6.69
CA PHE A 161 -0.79 -4.87 6.53
C PHE A 161 -0.05 -4.96 7.88
N GLU A 162 -0.73 -4.53 8.95
CA GLU A 162 -0.31 -4.71 10.34
C GLU A 162 -0.30 -6.18 10.80
N ALA A 163 -1.31 -6.97 10.44
CA ALA A 163 -1.33 -8.41 10.73
C ALA A 163 -0.19 -9.12 9.98
N LEU A 164 0.02 -8.79 8.70
CA LEU A 164 1.15 -9.30 7.91
C LEU A 164 2.50 -8.99 8.58
N ALA A 165 2.73 -7.74 8.97
CA ALA A 165 3.96 -7.33 9.65
C ALA A 165 4.16 -8.05 10.99
N THR A 166 3.09 -8.28 11.74
CA THR A 166 3.12 -9.03 13.00
C THR A 166 3.49 -10.50 12.78
N ALA A 167 2.89 -11.15 11.78
CA ALA A 167 3.12 -12.57 11.50
C ALA A 167 4.52 -12.85 10.92
N VAL A 168 5.03 -11.97 10.05
CA VAL A 168 6.35 -12.14 9.43
C VAL A 168 7.50 -11.77 10.38
N ALA A 169 7.32 -10.74 11.21
CA ALA A 169 8.45 -10.10 11.91
C ALA A 169 8.16 -9.60 13.33
N GLY A 170 7.02 -10.00 13.91
CA GLY A 170 6.69 -9.72 15.31
C GLY A 170 6.18 -8.31 15.62
N PRO A 171 5.91 -8.02 16.91
CA PRO A 171 5.21 -6.81 17.33
C PRO A 171 6.02 -5.52 17.13
N ALA A 172 7.35 -5.58 17.11
CA ALA A 172 8.20 -4.42 16.83
C ALA A 172 7.97 -3.89 15.41
N TRP A 173 7.91 -4.79 14.42
CA TRP A 173 7.65 -4.41 13.02
C TRP A 173 6.22 -3.93 12.80
N ARG A 174 5.23 -4.52 13.48
CA ARG A 174 3.86 -3.98 13.53
C ARG A 174 3.85 -2.50 13.92
N ASN A 175 4.54 -2.14 15.00
CA ASN A 175 4.59 -0.76 15.49
C ASN A 175 5.26 0.18 14.47
N THR A 176 6.38 -0.24 13.86
CA THR A 176 7.04 0.53 12.78
C THR A 176 6.12 0.77 11.59
N VAL A 177 5.40 -0.27 11.14
CA VAL A 177 4.43 -0.17 10.04
C VAL A 177 3.27 0.77 10.39
N VAL A 178 2.72 0.69 11.59
CA VAL A 178 1.65 1.59 12.07
C VAL A 178 2.12 3.05 12.07
N VAL A 179 3.32 3.33 12.58
CA VAL A 179 3.88 4.69 12.60
C VAL A 179 4.10 5.22 11.17
N LEU A 180 4.68 4.41 10.27
CA LEU A 180 4.89 4.79 8.88
C LEU A 180 3.56 5.03 8.14
N LYS A 181 2.58 4.13 8.30
CA LYS A 181 1.24 4.25 7.72
C LYS A 181 0.55 5.54 8.19
N ASN A 182 0.59 5.83 9.49
CA ASN A 182 0.01 7.05 10.06
C ASN A 182 0.69 8.32 9.52
N PHE A 183 2.02 8.31 9.35
CA PHE A 183 2.75 9.43 8.76
C PHE A 183 2.38 9.65 7.29
N THR A 184 2.28 8.57 6.50
CA THR A 184 1.82 8.63 5.11
C THR A 184 0.40 9.17 5.00
N VAL A 185 -0.54 8.68 5.82
CA VAL A 185 -1.93 9.17 5.83
C VAL A 185 -2.02 10.64 6.24
N LEU A 186 -1.21 11.08 7.22
CA LEU A 186 -1.11 12.50 7.59
C LEU A 186 -0.60 13.35 6.41
N GLY A 187 0.41 12.87 5.68
CA GLY A 187 0.91 13.52 4.46
C GLY A 187 -0.18 13.63 3.38
N VAL A 188 -0.93 12.56 3.15
CA VAL A 188 -2.08 12.52 2.22
C VAL A 188 -3.12 13.59 2.61
N ILE A 189 -3.48 13.69 3.89
CA ILE A 189 -4.43 14.71 4.38
C ILE A 189 -3.92 16.12 4.10
N VAL A 190 -2.64 16.41 4.36
CA VAL A 190 -2.03 17.72 4.08
C VAL A 190 -2.08 18.07 2.59
N VAL A 191 -1.81 17.10 1.70
CA VAL A 191 -1.90 17.27 0.25
C VAL A 191 -3.34 17.60 -0.17
N TYR A 192 -4.35 16.86 0.33
CA TYR A 192 -5.75 17.14 0.01
C TYR A 192 -6.25 18.48 0.56
N ILE A 193 -5.83 18.89 1.77
CA ILE A 193 -6.12 20.24 2.29
C ILE A 193 -5.52 21.31 1.37
N GLN A 194 -4.27 21.14 0.95
CA GLN A 194 -3.59 22.10 0.07
C GLN A 194 -4.28 22.20 -1.30
N LEU A 195 -4.71 21.07 -1.88
CA LEU A 195 -5.48 21.04 -3.13
C LEU A 195 -6.84 21.73 -2.99
N ALA A 196 -7.60 21.42 -1.93
CA ALA A 196 -8.88 22.06 -1.65
C ALA A 196 -8.73 23.59 -1.50
N VAL A 197 -7.68 24.06 -0.81
CA VAL A 197 -7.38 25.50 -0.70
C VAL A 197 -7.05 26.12 -2.06
N MET A 198 -6.26 25.45 -2.91
CA MET A 198 -5.95 25.96 -4.25
C MET A 198 -7.21 26.12 -5.11
N ASN A 199 -8.08 25.10 -5.14
CA ASN A 199 -9.31 25.14 -5.93
C ASN A 199 -10.28 26.21 -5.40
N LEU A 200 -10.48 26.31 -4.08
CA LEU A 200 -11.33 27.34 -3.47
C LEU A 200 -10.79 28.76 -3.64
N THR A 201 -9.48 28.97 -3.80
CA THR A 201 -8.93 30.31 -4.07
C THR A 201 -9.25 30.83 -5.47
N MET A 202 -9.70 29.98 -6.41
CA MET A 202 -10.25 30.44 -7.68
C MET A 202 -11.58 31.20 -7.53
N LEU A 203 -12.28 31.04 -6.40
CA LEU A 203 -13.49 31.79 -6.06
C LEU A 203 -13.23 33.22 -5.54
N GLY A 204 -11.99 33.72 -5.65
CA GLY A 204 -11.59 35.06 -5.18
C GLY A 204 -11.37 35.17 -3.67
N LEU A 205 -11.50 34.08 -2.91
CA LEU A 205 -11.23 34.04 -1.48
C LEU A 205 -9.72 34.10 -1.16
N SER A 206 -9.35 34.87 -0.14
CA SER A 206 -7.94 34.97 0.28
C SER A 206 -7.43 33.65 0.85
N ARG A 207 -6.19 33.27 0.50
CA ARG A 207 -5.59 31.97 0.88
C ARG A 207 -5.66 31.67 2.38
N GLY A 208 -5.52 32.69 3.24
CA GLY A 208 -5.62 32.56 4.69
C GLY A 208 -7.03 32.20 5.15
N VAL A 209 -8.04 32.94 4.67
CA VAL A 209 -9.46 32.67 4.98
C VAL A 209 -9.86 31.30 4.47
N THR A 210 -9.53 30.96 3.22
CA THR A 210 -9.83 29.64 2.64
C THR A 210 -9.24 28.50 3.46
N ARG A 211 -7.98 28.62 3.92
CA ARG A 211 -7.31 27.58 4.70
C ARG A 211 -7.92 27.38 6.09
N PHE A 212 -8.12 28.46 6.84
CA PHE A 212 -8.51 28.36 8.26
C PHE A 212 -10.03 28.38 8.50
N VAL A 213 -10.80 29.03 7.63
CA VAL A 213 -12.26 29.20 7.80
C VAL A 213 -13.06 28.17 7.01
N VAL A 214 -12.55 27.69 5.87
CA VAL A 214 -13.28 26.74 5.01
C VAL A 214 -12.68 25.34 5.07
N ALA A 215 -11.40 25.17 4.67
CA ALA A 215 -10.79 23.85 4.59
C ALA A 215 -10.64 23.19 5.96
N MET A 216 -10.05 23.88 6.95
CA MET A 216 -9.79 23.28 8.27
C MET A 216 -11.07 22.79 8.98
N PRO A 217 -12.20 23.54 9.05
CA PRO A 217 -13.43 23.03 9.65
C PRO A 217 -14.05 21.85 8.89
N VAL A 218 -13.98 21.82 7.55
CA VAL A 218 -14.45 20.67 6.75
C VAL A 218 -13.64 19.41 7.06
N PHE A 219 -12.31 19.51 7.12
CA PHE A 219 -11.47 18.35 7.47
C PHE A 219 -11.63 17.92 8.94
N ILE A 220 -11.87 18.85 9.88
CA ILE A 220 -12.23 18.50 11.27
C ILE A 220 -13.57 17.76 11.31
N ALA A 221 -14.59 18.25 10.59
CA ALA A 221 -15.90 17.59 10.53
C ALA A 221 -15.80 16.18 9.92
N LEU A 222 -15.01 16.00 8.86
CA LEU A 222 -14.71 14.68 8.27
C LEU A 222 -13.95 13.78 9.26
N ALA A 223 -12.98 14.31 10.01
CA ALA A 223 -12.26 13.55 11.04
C ALA A 223 -13.13 13.17 12.26
N MET A 224 -14.26 13.86 12.49
CA MET A 224 -15.24 13.50 13.51
C MET A 224 -16.24 12.43 13.06
N LEU A 225 -16.25 12.03 11.78
CA LEU A 225 -17.07 10.90 11.30
C LEU A 225 -16.52 9.57 11.81
N ARG A 226 -17.06 9.11 12.94
CA ARG A 226 -16.72 7.81 13.56
C ARG A 226 -17.23 6.59 12.78
N ASP A 227 -18.16 6.76 11.84
CA ASP A 227 -18.78 5.66 11.12
C ASP A 227 -18.33 5.59 9.66
N LEU A 228 -17.41 4.66 9.39
CA LEU A 228 -16.92 4.34 8.05
C LEU A 228 -18.04 3.93 7.09
N LYS A 229 -19.20 3.45 7.57
CA LYS A 229 -20.36 3.09 6.72
C LYS A 229 -21.00 4.32 6.08
N GLN A 230 -20.92 5.48 6.72
CA GLN A 230 -21.36 6.74 6.11
C GLN A 230 -20.37 7.18 5.03
N LEU A 231 -19.06 7.11 5.32
CA LEU A 231 -18.01 7.42 4.37
C LEU A 231 -18.05 6.52 3.12
N ALA A 232 -18.34 5.23 3.29
CA ALA A 232 -18.54 4.28 2.18
C ALA A 232 -19.67 4.69 1.23
N ARG A 233 -20.75 5.33 1.73
CA ARG A 233 -21.82 5.88 0.88
C ARG A 233 -21.37 7.12 0.08
N PHE A 234 -20.40 7.87 0.58
CA PHE A 234 -19.77 8.97 -0.17
C PHE A 234 -18.75 8.50 -1.21
N GLY A 235 -18.30 7.24 -1.16
CA GLY A 235 -17.37 6.68 -2.13
C GLY A 235 -17.87 6.79 -3.57
N SER A 236 -19.17 6.58 -3.82
CA SER A 236 -19.77 6.74 -5.16
C SER A 236 -19.73 8.19 -5.65
N PHE A 237 -19.96 9.17 -4.77
CA PHE A 237 -19.79 10.59 -5.09
C PHE A 237 -18.33 10.93 -5.40
N GLY A 238 -17.38 10.34 -4.67
CA GLY A 238 -15.95 10.46 -4.97
C GLY A 238 -15.61 9.97 -6.39
N THR A 239 -16.06 8.76 -6.75
CA THR A 239 -15.90 8.22 -8.11
C THR A 239 -16.47 9.14 -9.18
N VAL A 240 -17.69 9.66 -8.99
CA VAL A 240 -18.32 10.58 -9.96
C VAL A 240 -17.55 11.90 -10.07
N ALA A 241 -17.11 12.48 -8.95
CA ALA A 241 -16.31 13.70 -8.94
C ALA A 241 -14.99 13.52 -9.70
N VAL A 242 -14.30 12.39 -9.49
CA VAL A 242 -13.05 12.04 -10.21
C VAL A 242 -13.28 11.88 -11.72
N LEU A 243 -14.37 11.23 -12.14
CA LEU A 243 -14.71 11.10 -13.56
C LEU A 243 -15.01 12.46 -14.21
N VAL A 244 -15.72 13.35 -13.50
CA VAL A 244 -15.99 14.73 -13.95
C VAL A 244 -14.70 15.55 -14.03
N GLU A 245 -13.81 15.41 -13.05
CA GLU A 245 -12.51 16.11 -13.02
C GLU A 245 -11.60 15.68 -14.19
N CYS A 246 -11.41 14.38 -14.40
CA CYS A 246 -10.68 13.87 -15.56
C CYS A 246 -11.31 14.31 -16.88
N GLY A 247 -12.64 14.24 -17.00
CA GLY A 247 -13.36 14.70 -18.19
C GLY A 247 -13.18 16.20 -18.46
N ALA A 248 -13.23 17.03 -17.42
CA ALA A 248 -13.01 18.47 -17.53
C ALA A 248 -11.58 18.83 -17.96
N ILE A 249 -10.58 18.09 -17.46
CA ILE A 249 -9.18 18.25 -17.90
C ILE A 249 -9.04 17.93 -19.39
N LEU A 250 -9.57 16.78 -19.85
CA LEU A 250 -9.50 16.38 -21.25
C LEU A 250 -10.22 17.36 -22.19
N ILE A 251 -11.43 17.79 -21.83
CA ILE A 251 -12.18 18.79 -22.61
C ILE A 251 -11.45 20.14 -22.63
N GLY A 252 -10.85 20.55 -21.51
CA GLY A 252 -10.04 21.76 -21.41
C GLY A 252 -8.79 21.71 -22.31
N SER A 253 -8.05 20.60 -22.30
CA SER A 253 -6.90 20.39 -23.19
C SER A 253 -7.29 20.42 -24.67
N ILE A 254 -8.39 19.74 -25.03
CA ILE A 254 -8.89 19.71 -26.42
C ILE A 254 -9.37 21.10 -26.87
N ALA A 255 -10.11 21.82 -26.03
CA ALA A 255 -10.56 23.18 -26.34
C ALA A 255 -9.36 24.12 -26.56
N LEU A 256 -8.34 24.05 -25.70
CA LEU A 256 -7.11 24.84 -25.84
C LEU A 256 -6.33 24.49 -27.12
N ALA A 257 -6.37 23.23 -27.58
CA ALA A 257 -5.74 22.82 -28.83
C ALA A 257 -6.47 23.36 -30.09
N PHE A 258 -7.77 23.64 -30.00
CA PHE A 258 -8.55 24.24 -31.10
C PHE A 258 -8.57 25.78 -31.06
N SER A 259 -8.43 26.38 -29.89
CA SER A 259 -8.21 27.83 -29.76
C SER A 259 -6.82 28.19 -30.28
N THR A 260 -6.74 28.57 -31.56
CA THR A 260 -5.53 29.09 -32.22
C THR A 260 -5.08 30.48 -31.71
N ASP A 261 -5.62 30.94 -30.59
CA ASP A 261 -5.22 32.17 -29.93
C ASP A 261 -3.75 32.08 -29.52
N LEU A 262 -2.93 32.91 -30.18
CA LEU A 262 -1.50 33.05 -29.91
C LEU A 262 -1.29 33.38 -28.44
N CYS A 263 -0.90 32.36 -27.68
CA CYS A 263 -0.57 32.40 -26.27
C CYS A 263 0.11 33.72 -25.86
N PRO A 264 -0.56 34.63 -25.13
CA PRO A 264 0.00 35.92 -24.77
C PRO A 264 1.14 35.72 -23.76
N VAL A 265 2.37 35.73 -24.30
CA VAL A 265 3.61 35.42 -23.58
C VAL A 265 3.77 36.24 -22.30
N GLU A 266 3.26 37.48 -22.29
CA GLU A 266 3.34 38.40 -21.15
C GLU A 266 2.71 37.87 -19.85
N GLN A 267 1.70 37.00 -19.90
CA GLN A 267 1.01 36.53 -18.69
C GLN A 267 1.61 35.27 -18.06
N GLY A 268 2.58 34.61 -18.71
CA GLY A 268 3.23 33.40 -18.18
C GLY A 268 2.31 32.20 -17.93
N LEU A 269 1.04 32.26 -18.37
CA LEU A 269 0.04 31.21 -18.24
C LEU A 269 0.27 30.06 -19.23
N CYS A 270 0.88 30.35 -20.37
CA CYS A 270 1.20 29.37 -21.38
C CYS A 270 2.47 28.58 -21.00
N ARG A 271 2.28 27.29 -20.73
CA ARG A 271 3.38 26.35 -20.49
C ARG A 271 3.77 25.71 -21.81
N GLU A 272 4.99 26.01 -22.27
CA GLU A 272 5.59 25.28 -23.38
C GLU A 272 5.88 23.83 -22.96
N TYR A 273 5.16 22.89 -23.55
CA TYR A 273 5.41 21.47 -23.37
C TYR A 273 6.63 21.05 -24.18
N ASN A 274 7.76 21.00 -23.49
CA ASN A 274 9.02 20.56 -24.09
C ASN A 274 9.11 19.03 -24.06
N VAL A 275 9.54 18.43 -25.18
CA VAL A 275 9.79 16.98 -25.28
C VAL A 275 10.88 16.55 -24.27
N TRP A 276 11.88 17.41 -24.09
CA TRP A 276 13.00 17.23 -23.18
C TRP A 276 12.89 18.22 -21.98
N PRO A 277 13.36 17.85 -20.78
CA PRO A 277 13.42 18.74 -19.62
C PRO A 277 13.99 20.14 -19.91
N HIS A 278 13.36 21.16 -19.31
CA HIS A 278 13.53 22.56 -19.68
C HIS A 278 14.98 23.05 -19.45
N PRO A 279 15.62 23.75 -20.42
CA PRO A 279 16.99 24.27 -20.28
C PRO A 279 17.21 25.33 -19.16
N LYS A 280 16.17 25.70 -18.40
CA LYS A 280 16.26 26.63 -17.25
C LYS A 280 17.04 26.08 -16.04
N TYR A 281 17.40 24.80 -16.06
CA TYR A 281 18.15 24.15 -14.99
C TYR A 281 19.60 23.86 -15.47
N PRO A 282 20.57 24.78 -15.29
CA PRO A 282 21.94 24.61 -15.78
C PRO A 282 22.77 23.59 -14.98
N SER A 283 22.29 23.13 -13.81
CA SER A 283 23.04 22.21 -12.93
C SER A 283 22.37 20.84 -12.79
N VAL A 284 23.19 19.79 -12.76
CA VAL A 284 22.73 18.39 -12.55
C VAL A 284 21.95 18.24 -11.24
N VAL A 285 22.33 18.97 -10.19
CA VAL A 285 21.65 18.94 -8.89
C VAL A 285 20.20 19.42 -9.01
N GLN A 286 19.93 20.47 -9.80
CA GLN A 286 18.57 20.96 -10.03
C GLN A 286 17.75 19.96 -10.87
N TRP A 287 18.36 19.30 -11.86
CA TRP A 287 17.71 18.24 -12.64
C TRP A 287 17.26 17.07 -11.77
N VAL A 288 18.17 16.56 -10.92
CA VAL A 288 17.85 15.49 -9.96
C VAL A 288 16.75 15.93 -9.00
N GLY A 289 16.73 17.19 -8.58
CA GLY A 289 15.64 17.76 -7.77
C GLY A 289 14.28 17.76 -8.48
N VAL A 290 14.23 18.18 -9.76
CA VAL A 290 12.99 18.17 -10.56
C VAL A 290 12.51 16.74 -10.80
N TRP A 291 13.41 15.82 -11.15
CA TRP A 291 13.08 14.42 -11.39
C TRP A 291 12.65 13.69 -10.11
N GLY A 292 13.32 13.94 -8.97
CA GLY A 292 12.93 13.39 -7.67
C GLY A 292 11.56 13.89 -7.21
N LYS A 293 11.25 15.18 -7.44
CA LYS A 293 9.91 15.74 -7.21
C LYS A 293 8.85 15.10 -8.10
N CYS A 294 9.13 14.95 -9.39
CA CYS A 294 8.24 14.31 -10.36
C CYS A 294 7.96 12.84 -9.99
N ALA A 295 9.01 12.07 -9.67
CA ALA A 295 8.92 10.69 -9.19
C ALA A 295 8.12 10.58 -7.88
N ALA A 296 8.29 11.51 -6.93
CA ALA A 296 7.51 11.52 -5.69
C ALA A 296 6.00 11.73 -5.94
N VAL A 297 5.62 12.59 -6.89
CA VAL A 297 4.21 12.81 -7.27
C VAL A 297 3.61 11.58 -7.97
N PHE A 298 4.36 10.92 -8.86
CA PHE A 298 3.90 9.65 -9.46
C PHE A 298 3.82 8.51 -8.44
N LEU A 299 4.83 8.32 -7.59
CA LEU A 299 4.83 7.29 -6.55
C LEU A 299 3.68 7.49 -5.56
N PHE A 300 3.37 8.75 -5.18
CA PHE A 300 2.21 9.09 -4.35
C PHE A 300 0.88 8.60 -4.99
N THR A 301 0.75 8.70 -6.32
CA THR A 301 -0.44 8.25 -7.05
C THR A 301 -0.64 6.74 -6.98
N PHE A 302 0.45 5.96 -6.96
CA PHE A 302 0.42 4.51 -6.81
C PHE A 302 0.54 4.04 -5.35
N SER A 303 0.55 4.94 -4.37
CA SER A 303 0.77 4.67 -2.93
C SER A 303 -0.41 3.99 -2.21
N ILE A 304 -1.27 3.29 -2.94
CA ILE A 304 -2.38 2.51 -2.41
C ILE A 304 -1.98 1.10 -1.93
N ILE A 305 -0.70 0.72 -2.10
CA ILE A 305 -0.13 -0.58 -1.75
C ILE A 305 -0.51 -1.08 -0.34
N PRO A 306 -0.58 -0.25 0.73
CA PRO A 306 -1.00 -0.72 2.06
C PRO A 306 -2.43 -1.26 2.15
N LEU A 307 -3.27 -1.01 1.14
CA LEU A 307 -4.64 -1.53 1.04
C LEU A 307 -4.71 -2.94 0.42
N VAL A 308 -3.60 -3.45 -0.14
CA VAL A 308 -3.56 -4.73 -0.85
C VAL A 308 -4.05 -5.92 0.00
N PRO A 309 -3.63 -6.09 1.28
CA PRO A 309 -4.14 -7.20 2.11
C PRO A 309 -5.66 -7.14 2.33
N GLY A 310 -6.21 -5.96 2.62
CA GLY A 310 -7.66 -5.80 2.86
C GLY A 310 -8.51 -6.03 1.62
N ILE A 311 -8.06 -5.53 0.46
CA ILE A 311 -8.73 -5.78 -0.83
C ILE A 311 -8.62 -7.25 -1.21
N ARG A 312 -7.46 -7.89 -0.98
CA ARG A 312 -7.24 -9.33 -1.20
C ARG A 312 -8.15 -10.19 -0.33
N ALA A 313 -8.28 -9.89 0.95
CA ALA A 313 -9.18 -10.58 1.87
C ALA A 313 -10.67 -10.36 1.54
N SER A 314 -10.99 -9.25 0.86
CA SER A 314 -12.35 -8.91 0.40
C SER A 314 -12.69 -9.53 -0.97
N LEU A 315 -11.73 -10.04 -1.74
CA LEU A 315 -11.99 -10.69 -3.04
C LEU A 315 -12.67 -12.04 -2.86
N LYS A 316 -13.58 -12.38 -3.78
CA LYS A 316 -14.14 -13.75 -3.87
C LYS A 316 -13.05 -14.81 -4.08
N GLU A 317 -12.01 -14.48 -4.85
CA GLU A 317 -10.91 -15.36 -5.22
C GLU A 317 -9.58 -14.61 -4.99
N PRO A 318 -8.94 -14.74 -3.81
CA PRO A 318 -7.75 -13.96 -3.43
C PRO A 318 -6.57 -14.11 -4.41
N GLU A 319 -6.41 -15.29 -5.04
CA GLU A 319 -5.36 -15.56 -6.04
C GLU A 319 -5.49 -14.70 -7.30
N SER A 320 -6.64 -14.07 -7.55
CA SER A 320 -6.83 -13.14 -8.68
C SER A 320 -6.18 -11.77 -8.45
N MET A 321 -5.76 -11.45 -7.22
CA MET A 321 -5.27 -10.12 -6.84
C MET A 321 -4.08 -9.60 -7.69
N PRO A 322 -3.07 -10.39 -8.08
CA PRO A 322 -2.01 -9.91 -8.99
C PRO A 322 -2.54 -9.46 -10.35
N SER A 323 -3.58 -10.12 -10.87
CA SER A 323 -4.25 -9.72 -12.12
C SER A 323 -5.09 -8.46 -11.93
N VAL A 324 -5.78 -8.33 -10.79
CA VAL A 324 -6.49 -7.10 -10.40
C VAL A 324 -5.51 -5.91 -10.38
N LEU A 325 -4.35 -6.06 -9.73
CA LEU A 325 -3.32 -5.01 -9.65
C LEU A 325 -2.75 -4.64 -11.02
N ARG A 326 -2.41 -5.63 -11.86
CA ARG A 326 -1.93 -5.39 -13.24
C ARG A 326 -2.91 -4.57 -14.06
N VAL A 327 -4.20 -4.94 -14.04
CA VAL A 327 -5.25 -4.22 -14.78
C VAL A 327 -5.46 -2.82 -14.19
N ALA A 328 -5.61 -2.69 -12.88
CA ALA A 328 -5.83 -1.39 -12.23
C ALA A 328 -4.66 -0.42 -12.49
N PHE A 329 -3.41 -0.87 -12.32
CA PHE A 329 -2.24 0.00 -12.49
C PHE A 329 -1.98 0.32 -13.97
N GLY A 330 -2.29 -0.62 -14.88
CA GLY A 330 -2.28 -0.37 -16.32
C GLY A 330 -3.32 0.69 -16.74
N VAL A 331 -4.55 0.59 -16.22
CA VAL A 331 -5.62 1.58 -16.47
C VAL A 331 -5.24 2.94 -15.91
N VAL A 332 -4.76 3.02 -14.66
CA VAL A 332 -4.29 4.27 -14.05
C VAL A 332 -3.13 4.87 -14.85
N CYS A 333 -2.13 4.08 -15.22
CA CYS A 333 -1.02 4.55 -16.04
C CYS A 333 -1.50 5.06 -17.41
N GLY A 334 -2.47 4.40 -18.04
CA GLY A 334 -3.11 4.85 -19.28
C GLY A 334 -3.82 6.19 -19.11
N ILE A 335 -4.66 6.34 -18.08
CA ILE A 335 -5.33 7.60 -17.74
C ILE A 335 -4.29 8.71 -17.52
N ASN A 336 -3.24 8.44 -16.74
CA ASN A 336 -2.19 9.43 -16.44
C ASN A 336 -1.45 9.87 -17.70
N LEU A 337 -1.13 8.95 -18.62
CA LEU A 337 -0.50 9.25 -19.90
C LEU A 337 -1.42 10.07 -20.82
N VAL A 338 -2.72 9.80 -20.83
CA VAL A 338 -3.71 10.56 -21.62
C VAL A 338 -4.01 11.94 -21.01
N VAL A 339 -3.93 12.10 -19.69
CA VAL A 339 -4.00 13.41 -19.01
C VAL A 339 -2.71 14.24 -19.20
N MET A 340 -1.60 13.58 -19.53
CA MET A 340 -0.33 14.23 -19.87
C MET A 340 -0.23 14.62 -21.36
N GLY A 341 -0.74 13.79 -22.29
CA GLY A 341 -0.67 14.02 -23.74
C GLY A 341 -1.47 15.22 -24.24
#